data_AF-A0A075FVJ8-F1
#
_entry.id   AF-A0A075FVJ8-F1
#
_cell.length_a   1.000
_cell.length_b   1.000
_cell.length_c   1.000
_cell.angle_alpha   90.00
_cell.angle_beta   90.00
_cell.angle_gamma   90.00
#
_symmetry.space_group_name_H-M   'P 1'
#
loop_
_entity.id
_entity.type
_entity.pdbx_description
1 polymer ?
#
loop_
_entity_poly.entity_id
_entity_poly.type
_entity_poly.pdbx_seq_one_letter_code
_entity_poly.pdbx_strand_id
1 'polypeptide(L)'
;MSAPEAKMSYDMNVKPSKNSKTMSLYQLFLDWSISNKADGIIVGATFPKIISHCKKITSKKLDIYSPGIGTQGGDAKQAIRNGSDFLIVGRTILNSKDPVYTAKQLL
;
A
#
# COMPACT_ATOMS: atom_id res chain seq x y z
N MET A 1 2.17 1.90 -5.14
CA MET A 1 3.66 1.77 -5.25
C MET A 1 4.35 2.20 -3.94
N SER A 2 5.61 1.82 -3.71
CA SER A 2 6.35 2.05 -2.44
C SER A 2 7.57 2.99 -2.52
N ALA A 3 7.95 3.42 -3.73
CA ALA A 3 9.11 4.29 -3.91
C ALA A 3 8.89 5.67 -3.26
N PRO A 4 9.95 6.37 -2.79
CA PRO A 4 9.83 7.69 -2.19
C PRO A 4 9.10 8.72 -3.06
N GLU A 5 9.33 8.66 -4.38
CA GLU A 5 8.75 9.56 -5.39
C GLU A 5 7.23 9.42 -5.49
N ALA A 6 6.69 8.27 -5.06
CA ALA A 6 5.26 8.00 -5.04
C ALA A 6 4.48 8.97 -4.16
N LYS A 7 5.12 9.59 -3.16
CA LYS A 7 4.47 10.55 -2.27
C LYS A 7 3.82 11.68 -3.08
N MET A 8 4.51 12.16 -4.11
CA MET A 8 4.00 13.22 -4.98
C MET A 8 2.70 12.81 -5.69
N SER A 9 2.64 11.57 -6.21
CA SER A 9 1.45 11.10 -6.91
C SER A 9 0.33 10.75 -5.94
N TYR A 10 0.62 10.17 -4.77
CA TYR A 10 -0.40 9.92 -3.74
C TYR A 10 -1.12 11.22 -3.36
N ASP A 11 -0.37 12.26 -2.99
CA ASP A 11 -0.93 13.51 -2.47
C ASP A 11 -1.37 14.49 -3.58
N MET A 12 -1.22 14.13 -4.86
CA MET A 12 -1.64 14.96 -5.98
C MET A 12 -3.14 15.21 -5.94
N ASN A 13 -3.53 16.48 -5.90
CA ASN A 13 -4.93 16.87 -5.94
C ASN A 13 -5.50 16.69 -7.36
N VAL A 14 -6.62 16.00 -7.46
CA VAL A 14 -7.35 15.75 -8.69
C VAL A 14 -8.82 16.13 -8.56
N LYS A 15 -9.45 16.46 -9.68
CA LYS A 15 -10.86 16.80 -9.77
C LYS A 15 -11.50 16.00 -10.91
N PRO A 16 -12.22 14.89 -10.62
CA PRO A 16 -12.71 13.96 -11.64
C PRO A 16 -13.68 14.57 -12.66
N SER A 17 -14.40 15.62 -12.28
CA SER A 17 -15.29 16.37 -13.16
C SER A 17 -15.40 17.83 -12.71
N LYS A 18 -15.97 18.72 -13.55
CA LYS A 18 -16.14 20.15 -13.22
C LYS A 18 -16.86 20.39 -11.88
N ASN A 19 -17.74 19.48 -11.46
CA ASN A 19 -18.56 19.63 -10.25
C ASN A 19 -18.13 18.70 -9.09
N SER A 20 -17.12 17.87 -9.28
CA SER A 20 -16.63 16.97 -8.22
C SER A 20 -15.80 17.71 -7.17
N LYS A 21 -15.81 17.24 -5.92
CA LYS A 21 -14.89 17.72 -4.89
C LYS A 21 -13.45 17.36 -5.29
N THR A 22 -12.50 18.23 -4.96
CA THR A 22 -11.07 17.89 -5.05
C THR A 22 -10.74 16.78 -4.07
N MET A 23 -9.97 15.80 -4.52
CA MET A 23 -9.51 14.67 -3.72
C MET A 23 -8.07 14.31 -4.09
N SER A 24 -7.40 13.47 -3.31
CA SER A 24 -6.09 12.98 -3.69
C SER A 24 -6.21 11.91 -4.79
N LEU A 25 -5.21 11.80 -5.65
CA LEU A 25 -5.20 10.84 -6.76
C LEU A 25 -5.37 9.40 -6.27
N TYR A 26 -4.83 9.06 -5.09
CA TYR A 26 -4.98 7.71 -4.55
C TYR A 26 -6.39 7.41 -4.07
N GLN A 27 -7.14 8.43 -3.61
CA GLN A 27 -8.54 8.27 -3.26
C GLN A 27 -9.35 8.01 -4.53
N LEU A 28 -9.06 8.74 -5.62
CA LEU A 28 -9.70 8.49 -6.91
C LEU A 28 -9.42 7.07 -7.42
N PHE A 29 -8.17 6.62 -7.31
CA PHE A 29 -7.79 5.24 -7.64
C PHE A 29 -8.54 4.20 -6.78
N LEU A 30 -8.70 4.47 -5.48
CA LEU A 30 -9.45 3.58 -4.59
C LEU A 30 -10.93 3.50 -4.99
N ASP A 31 -11.56 4.63 -5.28
CA ASP A 31 -12.95 4.69 -5.73
C ASP A 31 -13.17 3.92 -7.04
N TRP A 32 -12.24 4.07 -7.99
CA TRP A 32 -12.25 3.29 -9.22
C TRP A 32 -12.08 1.80 -8.97
N SER A 33 -11.16 1.42 -8.08
CA SER A 33 -10.92 0.00 -7.74
C SER A 33 -12.17 -0.66 -7.16
N ILE A 34 -12.87 0.05 -6.26
CA ILE A 34 -14.13 -0.42 -5.66
C ILE A 34 -15.23 -0.49 -6.73
N SER A 35 -15.40 0.56 -7.53
CA SER A 35 -16.46 0.65 -8.54
C SER A 35 -16.32 -0.43 -9.62
N ASN A 36 -15.08 -0.78 -9.98
CA ASN A 36 -14.77 -1.82 -10.95
C ASN A 36 -14.68 -3.23 -10.33
N LYS A 37 -14.96 -3.39 -9.02
CA LYS A 37 -14.91 -4.68 -8.31
C LYS A 37 -13.56 -5.38 -8.48
N ALA A 38 -12.46 -4.63 -8.39
CA ALA A 38 -11.15 -5.24 -8.32
C ALA A 38 -11.05 -6.16 -7.09
N ASP A 39 -10.28 -7.24 -7.19
CA ASP A 39 -10.04 -8.15 -6.05
C ASP A 39 -9.05 -7.55 -5.04
N GLY A 40 -8.13 -6.68 -5.50
CA GLY A 40 -7.15 -6.05 -4.63
C GLY A 40 -6.45 -4.85 -5.23
N ILE A 41 -5.68 -4.17 -4.38
CA ILE A 41 -4.92 -2.97 -4.71
C ILE A 41 -3.49 -3.03 -4.16
N ILE A 42 -2.60 -2.26 -4.78
CA ILE A 42 -1.22 -2.11 -4.35
C ILE A 42 -1.03 -0.80 -3.59
N VAL A 43 -0.71 -0.88 -2.30
CA VAL A 43 -0.40 0.28 -1.45
C VAL A 43 0.94 0.08 -0.77
N GLY A 44 1.90 0.99 -0.99
CA GLY A 44 3.26 0.83 -0.47
C GLY A 44 3.33 0.74 1.05
N ALA A 45 4.08 -0.22 1.58
CA ALA A 45 4.33 -0.41 3.02
C ALA A 45 5.04 0.80 3.66
N THR A 46 5.69 1.64 2.85
CA THR A 46 6.31 2.91 3.24
C THR A 46 5.28 4.01 3.54
N PHE A 47 3.99 3.78 3.27
CA PHE A 47 2.89 4.74 3.46
C PHE A 47 1.79 4.16 4.38
N PRO A 48 2.08 3.85 5.65
CA PRO A 48 1.15 3.18 6.57
C PRO A 48 -0.19 3.89 6.76
N LYS A 49 -0.19 5.23 6.75
CA LYS A 49 -1.43 6.03 6.86
C LYS A 49 -2.35 5.83 5.65
N ILE A 50 -1.80 5.65 4.46
CA ILE A 50 -2.58 5.40 3.24
C ILE A 50 -3.15 3.97 3.30
N ILE A 51 -2.38 2.98 3.76
CA ILE A 51 -2.88 1.61 4.01
C ILE A 51 -4.09 1.66 4.95
N SER A 52 -3.94 2.34 6.09
CA SER A 52 -5.00 2.50 7.09
C SER A 52 -6.26 3.15 6.51
N HIS A 53 -6.08 4.23 5.74
CA HIS A 53 -7.18 4.92 5.07
C HIS A 53 -7.91 4.00 4.08
N CYS A 54 -7.18 3.31 3.21
CA CYS A 54 -7.76 2.38 2.24
C CYS A 54 -8.49 1.21 2.92
N LYS A 55 -7.91 0.63 3.98
CA LYS A 55 -8.55 -0.48 4.70
C LYS A 55 -9.85 -0.05 5.38
N LYS A 56 -9.86 1.16 5.97
CA LYS A 56 -11.06 1.73 6.61
C LYS A 56 -12.23 1.87 5.63
N ILE A 57 -11.96 2.29 4.40
CA ILE A 57 -13.00 2.47 3.38
C ILE A 57 -13.48 1.13 2.83
N THR A 58 -12.57 0.20 2.56
CA THR A 58 -12.88 -1.06 1.85
C THR A 58 -13.53 -2.12 2.73
N SER A 59 -13.48 -1.99 4.06
CA SER A 59 -14.19 -2.87 5.02
C SER A 59 -14.04 -4.37 4.72
N LYS A 60 -12.81 -4.80 4.35
CA LYS A 60 -12.40 -6.18 4.00
C LYS A 60 -12.83 -6.74 2.63
N LYS A 61 -13.41 -5.94 1.74
CA LYS A 61 -13.82 -6.40 0.39
C LYS A 61 -12.72 -6.33 -0.66
N LEU A 62 -11.60 -5.68 -0.35
CA LEU A 62 -10.52 -5.41 -1.27
C LEU A 62 -9.20 -5.75 -0.57
N ASP A 63 -8.44 -6.67 -1.14
CA ASP A 63 -7.15 -7.08 -0.59
C ASP A 63 -6.11 -5.98 -0.79
N ILE A 64 -5.29 -5.73 0.24
CA ILE A 64 -4.21 -4.74 0.18
C ILE A 64 -2.86 -5.45 0.18
N TYR A 65 -2.17 -5.37 -0.96
CA TYR A 65 -0.82 -5.88 -1.14
C TYR A 65 0.19 -4.75 -0.97
N SER A 66 1.15 -4.95 -0.07
CA SER A 66 2.09 -3.91 0.34
C SER A 66 3.54 -4.23 0.03
N PRO A 67 4.09 -3.69 -1.08
CA PRO A 67 5.51 -3.76 -1.38
C PRO A 67 6.30 -2.71 -0.59
N GLY A 68 7.62 -2.91 -0.51
CA GLY A 68 8.55 -1.95 0.07
C GLY A 68 9.05 -2.29 1.46
N ILE A 69 8.78 -3.51 1.95
CA ILE A 69 9.32 -4.00 3.22
C ILE A 69 10.85 -4.09 3.18
N GLY A 70 11.49 -3.65 4.26
CA GLY A 70 12.93 -3.73 4.46
C GLY A 70 13.72 -2.74 3.60
N THR A 71 14.17 -3.12 2.40
CA THR A 71 15.12 -2.32 1.58
C THR A 71 14.62 -0.90 1.27
N GLN A 72 13.30 -0.68 1.14
CA GLN A 72 12.73 0.66 0.89
C GLN A 72 12.28 1.37 2.18
N GLY A 73 12.53 0.77 3.35
CA GLY A 73 12.19 1.32 4.66
C GLY A 73 10.77 1.00 5.17
N GLY A 74 10.00 0.16 4.46
CA GLY A 74 8.70 -0.29 4.95
C GLY A 74 8.85 -1.28 6.11
N ASP A 75 8.04 -1.12 7.15
CA ASP A 75 7.98 -2.01 8.31
C ASP A 75 6.81 -3.00 8.19
N ALA A 76 7.11 -4.30 8.32
CA ALA A 76 6.13 -5.37 8.14
C ALA A 76 5.03 -5.34 9.22
N LYS A 77 5.43 -5.18 10.48
CA LYS A 77 4.50 -5.13 11.63
C LYS A 77 3.56 -3.94 11.53
N GLN A 78 4.08 -2.79 11.10
CA GLN A 78 3.30 -1.57 10.90
C GLN A 78 2.36 -1.71 9.70
N ALA A 79 2.80 -2.28 8.57
CA ALA A 79 1.94 -2.52 7.42
C ALA A 79 0.76 -3.43 7.77
N ILE A 80 1.00 -4.54 8.47
CA ILE A 80 -0.05 -5.47 8.96
C ILE A 80 -1.01 -4.74 9.91
N ARG A 81 -0.48 -4.03 10.91
CA ARG A 81 -1.32 -3.27 11.87
C ARG A 81 -2.20 -2.22 11.20
N ASN A 82 -1.75 -1.64 10.09
CA ASN A 82 -2.53 -0.66 9.34
C ASN A 82 -3.51 -1.30 8.34
N GLY A 83 -3.52 -2.62 8.19
CA GLY A 83 -4.51 -3.33 7.40
C GLY A 83 -4.05 -3.86 6.06
N SER A 84 -2.74 -4.01 5.85
CA SER A 84 -2.22 -4.80 4.74
C SER A 84 -2.58 -6.28 4.92
N ASP A 85 -3.11 -6.91 3.86
CA ASP A 85 -3.46 -8.33 3.85
C ASP A 85 -2.26 -9.18 3.41
N PHE A 86 -1.46 -8.66 2.48
CA PHE A 86 -0.27 -9.35 1.96
C PHE A 86 0.95 -8.42 1.93
N LEU A 87 2.09 -8.92 2.39
CA LEU A 87 3.37 -8.22 2.29
C LEU A 87 4.14 -8.72 1.07
N ILE A 88 4.70 -7.80 0.28
CA ILE A 88 5.59 -8.15 -0.83
C ILE A 88 7.03 -7.82 -0.41
N VAL A 89 7.82 -8.87 -0.17
CA VAL A 89 9.20 -8.76 0.33
C VAL A 89 10.15 -9.47 -0.65
N GLY A 90 11.04 -8.69 -1.27
CA GLY A 90 11.99 -9.20 -2.27
C GLY A 90 13.43 -9.15 -1.75
N ARG A 91 14.17 -8.11 -2.14
CA ARG A 91 15.62 -7.91 -1.84
C ARG A 91 16.00 -8.18 -0.39
N THR A 92 15.15 -7.83 0.57
CA THR A 92 15.40 -8.10 2.00
C THR A 92 15.60 -9.58 2.29
N ILE A 93 14.83 -10.47 1.67
CA ILE A 93 14.98 -11.92 1.83
C ILE A 93 16.02 -12.45 0.83
N LEU A 94 15.86 -12.12 -0.45
CA LEU A 94 16.64 -12.71 -1.54
C LEU A 94 18.14 -12.37 -1.47
N ASN A 95 18.52 -11.22 -0.91
CA ASN A 95 19.92 -10.80 -0.80
C ASN A 95 20.50 -11.03 0.61
N SER A 96 19.74 -11.64 1.52
CA SER A 96 20.24 -11.95 2.86
C SER A 96 21.19 -13.15 2.83
N LYS A 97 22.10 -13.22 3.83
CA LYS A 97 22.98 -14.39 4.01
C LYS A 97 22.22 -15.66 4.40
N ASP A 98 21.08 -15.50 5.07
CA ASP A 98 20.19 -16.60 5.47
C ASP A 98 18.73 -16.20 5.21
N PRO A 99 18.20 -16.51 4.00
CA PRO A 99 16.84 -16.13 3.60
C PRO A 99 15.74 -16.68 4.50
N VAL A 100 15.92 -17.89 5.03
CA VAL A 100 14.91 -18.54 5.89
C VAL A 100 14.86 -17.84 7.24
N TYR A 101 16.03 -17.58 7.84
CA TYR A 101 16.10 -16.82 9.09
C TYR A 101 15.54 -15.41 8.91
N THR A 102 15.97 -14.68 7.86
CA THR A 102 15.48 -13.33 7.60
C THR A 102 13.97 -13.28 7.39
N ALA A 103 13.38 -14.24 6.66
CA ALA A 103 11.93 -14.31 6.50
C ALA A 103 11.19 -14.47 7.84
N LYS A 104 11.71 -15.32 8.74
CA LYS A 104 11.13 -15.53 10.08
C LYS A 104 11.20 -14.31 10.99
N GLN A 105 12.20 -13.43 10.80
CA GLN A 105 12.38 -12.22 11.60
C GLN A 105 11.53 -11.02 11.16
N LEU A 106 10.81 -11.12 10.04
CA LEU A 106 9.97 -10.02 9.55
C LEU A 106 8.70 -9.80 10.38
N LEU A 107 8.28 -10.77 11.19
CA LEU A 107 7.03 -10.77 11.97
C LEU A 107 7.28 -10.81 13.48
#